data_AF-Q1QAA5-F1
#
_entry.id   AF-Q1QAA5-F1
#
_cell.length_a   1.000
_cell.length_b   1.000
_cell.length_c   1.000
_cell.angle_alpha   90.00
_cell.angle_beta   90.00
_cell.angle_gamma   90.00
#
_symmetry.space_group_name_H-M   'P 1'
#
loop_
_entity.id
_entity.type
_entity.pdbx_description
1 polymer ?
#
loop_
_entity_poly.entity_id
_entity_poly.type
_entity_poly.pdbx_seq_one_letter_code
_entity_poly.pdbx_strand_id
1 'polypeptide(L)'
;MAHLLESIAYVGDTPWHGLGNELAPKQPIEIWAKQAGMDWRIESSDVSYMASNDKGHNLILPFAEQKVLYRSDNFEPLSVVSQRYQEVQPREILEFYRDLTEQSDFELETAGVLKGGRKLWALARTGQSATLKGKDVSNGYLLLATACDGTLATTAQFTSIRVVCNNTLAISLANGNGGMVKVPHSTSFDADKVKQQLGVSVKQWDEHAYEMKQLSERRVTQAEAANYLSRVFNDQDNDIILFNRAKKEKDAVPNAKAMNQVMQMFNGQGRGATLDAARDTAYGLLCSITEYVDHERRAMSRDHRLDGAWFGSGAKLKQKGLEESLLMLA
;
A
#
# COMPACT_ATOMS: atom_id res chain seq x y z
N MET A 1 -15.48 19.82 -0.15
CA MET A 1 -14.08 19.39 0.10
C MET A 1 -14.14 17.89 0.34
N ALA A 2 -13.67 17.07 -0.59
CA ALA A 2 -13.77 15.61 -0.47
C ALA A 2 -12.63 15.11 0.43
N HIS A 3 -12.94 14.89 1.70
CA HIS A 3 -12.12 14.07 2.58
C HIS A 3 -12.23 12.63 2.06
N LEU A 4 -11.16 12.10 1.47
CA LEU A 4 -11.09 10.74 0.98
C LEU A 4 -10.49 9.79 2.04
N LEU A 5 -10.07 10.31 3.19
CA LEU A 5 -9.79 9.54 4.38
C LEU A 5 -10.99 9.71 5.30
N GLU A 6 -11.75 8.62 5.45
CA GLU A 6 -13.03 8.67 6.15
C GLU A 6 -12.82 8.40 7.64
N SER A 7 -12.08 7.34 7.95
CA SER A 7 -11.65 7.02 9.31
C SER A 7 -10.44 6.09 9.30
N ILE A 8 -9.58 6.26 10.31
CA ILE A 8 -8.42 5.40 10.60
C ILE A 8 -8.37 5.22 12.11
N ALA A 9 -8.03 4.02 12.56
CA ALA A 9 -7.61 3.76 13.94
C ALA A 9 -6.14 3.35 13.97
N TYR A 10 -5.45 3.68 15.05
CA TYR A 10 -4.04 3.33 15.22
C TYR A 10 -3.65 3.10 16.69
N VAL A 11 -2.56 2.38 16.91
CA VAL A 11 -1.89 2.20 18.21
C VAL A 11 -0.45 2.69 18.09
N GLY A 12 0.05 3.35 19.14
CA GLY A 12 1.43 3.81 19.20
C GLY A 12 1.62 5.17 18.54
N ASP A 13 2.61 5.28 17.66
CA ASP A 13 2.97 6.57 17.07
C ASP A 13 1.83 7.11 16.19
N THR A 14 1.52 8.39 16.38
CA THR A 14 0.51 9.07 15.56
C THR A 14 0.90 8.96 14.08
N PRO A 15 0.00 8.44 13.22
CA PRO A 15 0.22 8.41 11.78
C PRO A 15 0.63 9.79 11.30
N TRP A 16 1.63 9.87 10.44
CA TRP A 16 2.26 11.13 10.02
C TRP A 16 1.29 12.19 9.47
N HIS A 17 0.09 11.80 9.04
CA HIS A 17 -0.95 12.71 8.58
C HIS A 17 -1.72 13.40 9.74
N GLY A 18 -1.55 12.95 10.98
CA GLY A 18 -2.15 13.52 12.19
C GLY A 18 -3.65 13.29 12.31
N LEU A 19 -4.18 12.28 11.62
CA LEU A 19 -5.61 11.95 11.60
C LEU A 19 -5.82 10.53 12.13
N GLY A 20 -7.02 10.26 12.65
CA GLY A 20 -7.43 8.95 13.13
C GLY A 20 -7.63 8.89 14.64
N ASN A 21 -8.17 7.77 15.08
CA ASN A 21 -8.51 7.50 16.47
C ASN A 21 -7.39 6.66 17.10
N GLU A 22 -6.72 7.23 18.10
CA GLU A 22 -5.74 6.49 18.89
C GLU A 22 -6.45 5.47 19.77
N LEU A 23 -5.95 4.23 19.76
CA LEU A 23 -6.40 3.13 20.58
C LEU A 23 -5.30 2.72 21.55
N ALA A 24 -5.72 2.24 22.72
CA ALA A 24 -4.81 1.51 23.59
C ALA A 24 -4.35 0.21 22.89
N PRO A 25 -3.19 -0.36 23.25
CA PRO A 25 -2.78 -1.66 22.71
C PRO A 25 -3.81 -2.76 23.02
N LYS A 26 -3.83 -3.80 22.17
CA LYS A 26 -4.61 -5.04 22.36
C LYS A 26 -6.12 -4.83 22.53
N GLN A 27 -6.68 -3.82 21.86
CA GLN A 27 -8.14 -3.68 21.80
C GLN A 27 -8.77 -4.82 20.97
N PRO A 28 -9.97 -5.29 21.37
CA PRO A 28 -10.74 -6.25 20.59
C PRO A 28 -11.12 -5.68 19.21
N ILE A 29 -11.28 -6.57 18.22
CA ILE A 29 -11.54 -6.15 16.83
C ILE A 29 -12.86 -5.37 16.68
N GLU A 30 -13.81 -5.52 17.60
CA GLU A 30 -15.07 -4.77 17.62
C GLU A 30 -14.83 -3.27 17.89
N ILE A 31 -13.80 -2.94 18.67
CA ILE A 31 -13.37 -1.56 18.88
C ILE A 31 -12.65 -1.05 17.62
N TRP A 32 -11.80 -1.88 17.01
CA TRP A 32 -11.19 -1.56 15.72
C TRP A 32 -12.23 -1.26 14.64
N ALA A 33 -13.26 -2.10 14.52
CA ALA A 33 -14.33 -1.91 13.53
C ALA A 33 -14.98 -0.53 13.67
N LYS A 34 -15.30 -0.12 14.90
CA LYS A 34 -15.90 1.19 15.15
C LYS A 34 -14.93 2.34 14.89
N GLN A 35 -13.73 2.25 15.45
CA GLN A 35 -12.78 3.35 15.47
C GLN A 35 -12.07 3.53 14.12
N ALA A 36 -11.93 2.47 13.33
CA ALA A 36 -11.44 2.51 11.96
C ALA A 36 -12.52 2.89 10.94
N GLY A 37 -13.79 3.02 11.35
CA GLY A 37 -14.93 3.30 10.46
C GLY A 37 -15.30 2.13 9.56
N MET A 38 -15.14 0.90 10.04
CA MET A 38 -15.43 -0.36 9.37
C MET A 38 -16.67 -1.09 9.94
N ASP A 39 -17.41 -0.48 10.88
CA ASP A 39 -18.62 -1.07 11.51
C ASP A 39 -19.88 -0.91 10.63
N TRP A 40 -19.80 -1.42 9.41
CA TRP A 40 -20.89 -1.45 8.42
C TRP A 40 -20.68 -2.63 7.44
N ARG A 41 -21.70 -2.94 6.64
CA ARG A 41 -21.66 -4.02 5.65
C ARG A 41 -21.74 -3.45 4.24
N ILE A 42 -21.01 -4.09 3.32
CA ILE A 42 -21.21 -3.90 1.89
C ILE A 42 -22.48 -4.67 1.52
N GLU A 43 -23.50 -3.94 1.08
CA GLU A 43 -24.74 -4.49 0.53
C GLU A 43 -24.76 -4.27 -0.99
N SER A 44 -25.61 -5.02 -1.69
CA SER A 44 -25.72 -4.91 -3.15
C SER A 44 -27.17 -4.83 -3.62
N SER A 45 -27.36 -4.17 -4.77
CA SER A 45 -28.65 -4.03 -5.43
C SER A 45 -28.48 -4.02 -6.95
N ASP A 46 -29.53 -4.38 -7.68
CA ASP A 46 -29.51 -4.37 -9.14
C ASP A 46 -29.43 -2.94 -9.68
N VAL A 47 -28.65 -2.75 -10.74
CA VAL A 47 -28.54 -1.45 -11.40
C VAL A 47 -29.69 -1.28 -12.38
N SER A 48 -30.33 -0.11 -12.34
CA SER A 48 -31.26 0.35 -13.37
C SER A 48 -30.81 1.71 -13.91
N TYR A 49 -31.04 1.98 -15.19
CA TYR A 49 -30.72 3.25 -15.84
C TYR A 49 -31.96 3.90 -16.43
N MET A 50 -31.95 5.23 -16.50
CA MET A 50 -33.00 6.01 -17.13
C MET A 50 -32.65 6.28 -18.59
N ALA A 51 -33.57 5.98 -19.50
CA ALA A 51 -33.46 6.29 -20.92
C ALA A 51 -34.71 7.05 -21.38
N SER A 52 -34.56 7.98 -22.33
CA SER A 52 -35.69 8.64 -22.99
C SER A 52 -35.86 8.06 -24.39
N ASN A 53 -37.09 7.68 -24.76
CA ASN A 53 -37.38 7.26 -26.13
C ASN A 53 -37.64 8.48 -27.05
N ASP A 54 -37.76 8.23 -28.36
CA ASP A 54 -38.03 9.28 -29.37
C ASP A 54 -39.38 10.01 -29.16
N LYS A 55 -40.25 9.47 -28.30
CA LYS A 55 -41.54 10.06 -27.92
C LYS A 55 -41.47 10.90 -26.63
N GLY A 56 -40.27 11.06 -26.05
CA GLY A 56 -40.04 11.85 -24.82
C GLY A 56 -40.47 11.16 -23.52
N HIS A 57 -40.78 9.87 -23.53
CA HIS A 57 -41.09 9.12 -22.31
C HIS A 57 -39.81 8.64 -21.62
N ASN A 58 -39.74 8.83 -20.30
CA ASN A 58 -38.67 8.28 -19.46
C ASN A 58 -38.97 6.81 -19.13
N LEU A 59 -38.04 5.93 -19.48
CA LEU A 59 -38.06 4.50 -19.20
C LEU A 59 -37.00 4.18 -18.15
N ILE A 60 -37.34 3.32 -17.20
CA ILE A 60 -36.37 2.71 -16.28
C ILE A 60 -36.09 1.31 -16.80
N LEU A 61 -34.84 1.05 -17.19
CA LEU A 61 -34.41 -0.21 -17.78
C LEU A 61 -33.39 -0.88 -16.87
N PRO A 62 -33.49 -2.20 -16.64
CA PRO A 62 -32.51 -2.91 -15.84
C PRO A 62 -31.18 -3.04 -16.60
N PHE A 63 -30.07 -2.95 -15.88
CA PHE A 63 -28.75 -3.36 -16.37
C PHE A 63 -28.32 -4.66 -15.68
N ALA A 64 -28.95 -5.76 -16.09
CA ALA A 64 -28.91 -7.05 -15.37
C ALA A 64 -27.50 -7.63 -15.14
N GLU A 65 -26.51 -7.27 -15.96
CA GLU A 65 -25.13 -7.74 -15.83
C GLU A 65 -24.33 -7.04 -14.73
N GLN A 66 -24.87 -5.96 -14.14
CA GLN A 66 -24.20 -5.14 -13.14
C GLN A 66 -25.04 -5.03 -11.86
N LYS A 67 -24.35 -4.99 -10.73
CA LYS A 67 -24.89 -4.64 -9.41
C LYS A 67 -24.17 -3.40 -8.87
N VAL A 68 -24.86 -2.61 -8.06
CA VAL A 68 -24.24 -1.54 -7.28
C VAL A 68 -23.93 -2.08 -5.89
N LEU A 69 -22.71 -1.84 -5.43
CA LEU A 69 -22.31 -2.02 -4.04
C LEU A 69 -22.54 -0.70 -3.29
N TYR A 70 -23.11 -0.76 -2.09
CA TYR A 70 -23.35 0.41 -1.24
C TYR A 70 -23.16 0.04 0.22
N ARG A 71 -23.02 1.05 1.08
CA ARG A 71 -22.84 0.84 2.51
C ARG A 71 -24.18 0.69 3.22
N SER A 72 -24.27 -0.26 4.15
CA SER A 72 -25.49 -0.49 4.93
C SER A 72 -25.83 0.62 5.93
N ASP A 73 -24.85 1.45 6.32
CA ASP A 73 -25.00 2.46 7.38
C ASP A 73 -25.58 3.79 6.85
N ASN A 74 -25.19 4.21 5.65
CA ASN A 74 -25.57 5.49 5.08
C ASN A 74 -26.11 5.40 3.64
N PHE A 75 -26.18 4.21 3.05
CA PHE A 75 -26.61 3.94 1.67
C PHE A 75 -25.75 4.63 0.60
N GLU A 76 -24.55 5.12 0.94
CA GLU A 76 -23.65 5.72 -0.04
C GLU A 76 -23.17 4.65 -1.05
N PRO A 77 -23.22 4.96 -2.36
CA PRO A 77 -22.76 4.04 -3.38
C PRO A 77 -21.24 3.93 -3.36
N LEU A 78 -20.75 2.69 -3.36
CA LEU A 78 -19.33 2.36 -3.41
C LEU A 78 -18.88 2.23 -4.86
N SER A 79 -19.44 1.27 -5.61
CA SER A 79 -19.08 1.02 -7.00
C SER A 79 -20.15 0.24 -7.74
N VAL A 80 -20.20 0.39 -9.06
CA VAL A 80 -20.89 -0.54 -9.95
C VAL A 80 -19.92 -1.64 -10.36
N VAL A 81 -20.33 -2.90 -10.22
CA VAL A 81 -19.51 -4.08 -10.49
C VAL A 81 -20.32 -5.15 -11.22
N SER A 82 -19.65 -6.11 -11.84
CA SER A 82 -20.34 -7.25 -12.46
C SER A 82 -21.11 -8.08 -11.42
N GLN A 83 -22.17 -8.77 -11.84
CA GLN A 83 -22.91 -9.69 -10.96
C GLN A 83 -22.03 -10.79 -10.32
N ARG A 84 -20.91 -11.16 -10.95
CA ARG A 84 -19.99 -12.18 -10.45
C ARG A 84 -19.03 -11.68 -9.37
N TYR A 85 -18.98 -10.36 -9.16
CA TYR A 85 -18.05 -9.74 -8.23
C TYR A 85 -18.32 -10.24 -6.79
N GLN A 86 -17.26 -10.73 -6.16
CA GLN A 86 -17.24 -11.20 -4.78
C GLN A 86 -16.61 -10.11 -3.91
N GLU A 87 -17.46 -9.39 -3.19
CA GLU A 87 -17.04 -8.42 -2.19
C GLU A 87 -16.38 -9.09 -0.97
N VAL A 88 -15.44 -8.41 -0.34
CA VAL A 88 -14.88 -8.77 0.97
C VAL A 88 -15.37 -7.74 1.96
N GLN A 89 -16.08 -8.19 2.99
CA GLN A 89 -16.72 -7.33 3.97
C GLN A 89 -15.67 -6.63 4.86
N PRO A 90 -15.91 -5.38 5.31
CA PRO A 90 -15.02 -4.68 6.23
C PRO A 90 -14.70 -5.52 7.48
N ARG A 91 -15.70 -6.24 8.00
CA ARG A 91 -15.51 -7.14 9.14
C ARG A 91 -14.56 -8.30 8.82
N GLU A 92 -14.61 -8.88 7.62
CA GLU A 92 -13.71 -9.98 7.22
C GLU A 92 -12.24 -9.53 7.20
N ILE A 93 -11.97 -8.26 6.90
CA ILE A 93 -10.61 -7.69 6.93
C ILE A 93 -10.05 -7.68 8.36
N LEU A 94 -10.87 -7.37 9.36
CA LEU A 94 -10.43 -7.38 10.76
C LEU A 94 -10.40 -8.79 11.35
N GLU A 95 -11.41 -9.62 11.03
CA GLU A 95 -11.50 -11.01 11.47
C GLU A 95 -10.32 -11.86 10.93
N PHE A 96 -9.75 -11.49 9.77
CA PHE A 96 -8.51 -12.09 9.28
C PHE A 96 -7.37 -12.09 10.32
N TYR A 97 -7.34 -11.11 11.22
CA TYR A 97 -6.30 -11.00 12.24
C TYR A 97 -6.65 -11.62 13.58
N ARG A 98 -7.90 -12.04 13.83
CA ARG A 98 -8.34 -12.45 15.18
C ARG A 98 -7.48 -13.58 15.75
N ASP A 99 -7.41 -14.69 15.03
CA ASP A 99 -6.57 -15.84 15.38
C ASP A 99 -5.07 -15.50 15.43
N LEU A 100 -4.59 -14.66 14.51
CA LEU A 100 -3.19 -14.20 14.53
C LEU A 100 -2.88 -13.43 15.82
N THR A 101 -3.79 -12.56 16.28
CA THR A 101 -3.63 -11.78 17.52
C THR A 101 -3.88 -12.59 18.79
N GLU A 102 -4.69 -13.63 18.73
CA GLU A 102 -5.04 -14.48 19.89
C GLU A 102 -4.02 -15.61 20.09
N GLN A 103 -3.42 -16.13 19.02
CA GLN A 103 -2.61 -17.35 19.03
C GLN A 103 -1.14 -17.12 18.64
N SER A 104 -0.79 -15.95 18.11
CA SER A 104 0.57 -15.57 17.72
C SER A 104 0.93 -14.20 18.30
N ASP A 105 2.18 -13.77 18.14
CA ASP A 105 2.67 -12.47 18.64
C ASP A 105 2.21 -11.28 17.77
N PHE A 106 1.11 -11.44 17.02
CA PHE A 106 0.63 -10.39 16.15
C PHE A 106 -0.16 -9.36 16.96
N GLU A 107 0.05 -8.09 16.65
CA GLU A 107 -0.68 -6.98 17.27
C GLU A 107 -1.21 -6.05 16.17
N LEU A 108 -2.54 -5.90 16.10
CA LEU A 108 -3.15 -4.89 15.23
C LEU A 108 -2.60 -3.50 15.59
N GLU A 109 -2.06 -2.81 14.58
CA GLU A 109 -1.41 -1.51 14.76
C GLU A 109 -2.17 -0.40 14.08
N THR A 110 -2.71 -0.65 12.88
CA THR A 110 -3.52 0.34 12.16
C THR A 110 -4.58 -0.33 11.30
N ALA A 111 -5.73 0.35 11.12
CA ALA A 111 -6.77 -0.06 10.19
C ALA A 111 -7.58 1.15 9.74
N GLY A 112 -8.22 1.07 8.58
CA GLY A 112 -9.02 2.20 8.13
C GLY A 112 -9.74 2.02 6.80
N VAL A 113 -10.44 3.10 6.47
CA VAL A 113 -11.27 3.23 5.28
C VAL A 113 -10.85 4.45 4.48
N LEU A 114 -10.69 4.26 3.18
CA LEU A 114 -10.34 5.29 2.21
C LEU A 114 -11.40 5.36 1.10
N LYS A 115 -11.43 6.51 0.43
CA LYS A 115 -12.28 6.80 -0.73
C LYS A 115 -13.78 6.63 -0.45
N GLY A 116 -14.24 6.97 0.75
CA GLY A 116 -15.65 6.88 1.14
C GLY A 116 -16.15 5.44 1.17
N GLY A 117 -15.43 4.54 1.84
CA GLY A 117 -15.77 3.11 1.90
C GLY A 117 -15.18 2.24 0.79
N ARG A 118 -14.71 2.81 -0.33
CA ARG A 118 -14.29 2.01 -1.49
C ARG A 118 -13.01 1.19 -1.27
N LYS A 119 -12.15 1.59 -0.34
CA LYS A 119 -10.90 0.87 -0.03
C LYS A 119 -10.79 0.64 1.47
N LEU A 120 -10.47 -0.59 1.84
CA LEU A 120 -10.46 -1.09 3.21
C LEU A 120 -9.11 -1.75 3.47
N TRP A 121 -8.55 -1.54 4.66
CA TRP A 121 -7.26 -2.13 5.00
C TRP A 121 -7.07 -2.27 6.51
N ALA A 122 -6.21 -3.20 6.89
CA ALA A 122 -5.69 -3.36 8.24
C ALA A 122 -4.24 -3.85 8.21
N LEU A 123 -3.50 -3.55 9.26
CA LEU A 123 -2.08 -3.84 9.42
C LEU A 123 -1.82 -4.32 10.84
N ALA A 124 -1.18 -5.47 10.97
CA ALA A 124 -0.73 -5.99 12.25
C ALA A 124 0.80 -6.14 12.27
N ARG A 125 1.43 -5.73 13.36
CA ARG A 125 2.83 -6.06 13.67
C ARG A 125 2.93 -7.56 13.94
N THR A 126 3.95 -8.24 13.43
CA THR A 126 4.08 -9.71 13.53
C THR A 126 4.81 -10.20 14.77
N GLY A 127 5.32 -9.27 15.60
CA GLY A 127 6.25 -9.56 16.69
C GLY A 127 7.70 -9.77 16.23
N GLN A 128 7.92 -9.93 14.92
CA GLN A 128 9.25 -10.09 14.35
C GLN A 128 9.92 -8.73 14.12
N SER A 129 11.23 -8.69 14.34
CA SER A 129 12.04 -7.51 14.07
C SER A 129 13.42 -7.91 13.56
N ALA A 130 14.08 -6.98 12.88
CA ALA A 130 15.43 -7.13 12.38
C ALA A 130 16.27 -5.96 12.84
N THR A 131 17.41 -6.26 13.45
CA THR A 131 18.41 -5.24 13.79
C THR A 131 19.28 -4.96 12.57
N LEU A 132 19.11 -3.76 12.02
CA LEU A 132 19.95 -3.21 10.97
C LEU A 132 21.24 -2.62 11.57
N LYS A 133 22.14 -2.16 10.70
CA LYS A 133 23.42 -1.57 11.11
C LYS A 133 23.23 -0.40 12.10
N GLY A 134 24.07 -0.37 13.14
CA GLY A 134 24.05 0.68 14.18
C GLY A 134 22.86 0.63 15.14
N LYS A 135 22.32 -0.57 15.39
CA LYS A 135 21.21 -0.83 16.33
C LYS A 135 19.85 -0.25 15.89
N ASP A 136 19.72 0.12 14.63
CA ASP A 136 18.43 0.50 14.05
C ASP A 136 17.53 -0.74 13.93
N VAL A 137 16.24 -0.60 14.20
CA VAL A 137 15.29 -1.73 14.27
C VAL A 137 14.20 -1.55 13.23
N SER A 138 14.00 -2.58 12.41
CA SER A 138 12.91 -2.69 11.44
C SER A 138 11.91 -3.74 11.91
N ASN A 139 10.64 -3.37 12.04
CA ASN A 139 9.59 -4.28 12.50
C ASN A 139 8.87 -4.93 11.32
N GLY A 140 8.45 -6.18 11.48
CA GLY A 140 7.64 -6.91 10.51
C GLY A 140 6.15 -6.69 10.72
N TYR A 141 5.43 -6.59 9.61
CA TYR A 141 3.99 -6.36 9.57
C TYR A 141 3.32 -7.24 8.52
N LEU A 142 2.05 -7.53 8.73
CA LEU A 142 1.17 -8.16 7.76
C LEU A 142 0.05 -7.18 7.40
N LEU A 143 0.04 -6.73 6.15
CA LEU A 143 -1.00 -5.88 5.57
C LEU A 143 -2.05 -6.76 4.89
N LEU A 144 -3.33 -6.43 5.09
CA LEU A 144 -4.45 -6.90 4.28
C LEU A 144 -5.19 -5.67 3.76
N ALA A 145 -5.37 -5.59 2.44
CA ALA A 145 -6.08 -4.48 1.80
C ALA A 145 -6.97 -4.98 0.67
N THR A 146 -8.10 -4.31 0.45
CA THR A 146 -9.06 -4.62 -0.62
C THR A 146 -9.73 -3.36 -1.15
N ALA A 147 -10.29 -3.43 -2.36
CA ALA A 147 -11.10 -2.34 -2.91
C ALA A 147 -12.38 -2.85 -3.57
N CYS A 148 -13.51 -2.27 -3.18
CA CYS A 148 -14.84 -2.58 -3.68
C CYS A 148 -15.08 -2.14 -5.14
N ASP A 149 -14.18 -1.31 -5.68
CA ASP A 149 -14.27 -0.74 -7.04
C ASP A 149 -13.45 -1.51 -8.09
N GLY A 150 -12.85 -2.64 -7.69
CA GLY A 150 -12.03 -3.47 -8.57
C GLY A 150 -10.65 -2.88 -8.90
N THR A 151 -10.28 -1.74 -8.33
CA THR A 151 -8.94 -1.13 -8.53
C THR A 151 -7.82 -1.87 -7.81
N LEU A 152 -8.17 -2.73 -6.85
CA LEU A 152 -7.26 -3.53 -6.05
C LEU A 152 -7.93 -4.88 -5.76
N ALA A 153 -7.26 -5.99 -6.07
CA ALA A 153 -7.65 -7.30 -5.59
C ALA A 153 -7.40 -7.39 -4.08
N THR A 154 -8.17 -8.20 -3.35
CA THR A 154 -7.89 -8.46 -1.93
C THR A 154 -6.48 -9.03 -1.79
N THR A 155 -5.58 -8.23 -1.21
CA THR A 155 -4.14 -8.48 -1.20
C THR A 155 -3.67 -8.54 0.24
N ALA A 156 -3.10 -9.67 0.63
CA ALA A 156 -2.39 -9.83 1.88
C ALA A 156 -0.88 -9.87 1.59
N GLN A 157 -0.07 -9.13 2.33
CA GLN A 157 1.37 -9.10 2.12
C GLN A 157 2.15 -8.78 3.40
N PHE A 158 3.31 -9.40 3.57
CA PHE A 158 4.26 -8.96 4.58
C PHE A 158 4.92 -7.64 4.16
N THR A 159 5.15 -6.76 5.13
CA THR A 159 5.82 -5.47 4.93
C THR A 159 6.68 -5.14 6.15
N SER A 160 7.66 -4.25 5.99
CA SER A 160 8.51 -3.79 7.10
C SER A 160 8.43 -2.28 7.21
N ILE A 161 8.18 -1.78 8.43
CA ILE A 161 8.14 -0.35 8.72
C ILE A 161 9.28 -0.03 9.71
N ARG A 162 9.92 1.12 9.51
CA ARG A 162 10.92 1.69 10.40
C ARG A 162 10.32 2.89 11.13
N VAL A 163 10.71 3.12 12.38
CA VAL A 163 10.15 4.16 13.27
C VAL A 163 10.16 5.59 12.66
N VAL A 164 11.08 5.89 11.73
CA VAL A 164 11.24 7.24 11.13
C VAL A 164 10.64 7.38 9.74
N CYS A 165 10.26 6.28 9.10
CA CYS A 165 9.66 6.29 7.79
C CYS A 165 8.54 5.26 7.78
N ASN A 166 7.30 5.74 7.64
CA ASN A 166 6.12 4.89 7.52
C ASN A 166 6.09 4.22 6.13
N ASN A 167 7.17 3.48 5.86
CA ASN A 167 7.43 2.75 4.66
C ASN A 167 6.38 1.66 4.59
N THR A 168 5.27 1.96 3.92
CA THR A 168 4.47 0.90 3.30
C THR A 168 5.26 0.42 2.10
N LEU A 169 6.45 -0.13 2.33
CA LEU A 169 7.19 -0.80 1.28
C LEU A 169 6.37 -2.06 1.03
N ALA A 170 5.55 -2.03 -0.02
CA ALA A 170 5.03 -3.24 -0.61
C ALA A 170 6.27 -4.08 -0.95
N ILE A 171 6.65 -4.96 -0.03
CA ILE A 171 7.76 -5.87 -0.23
C ILE A 171 7.16 -6.97 -1.11
N SER A 172 7.12 -6.64 -2.40
CA SER A 172 7.13 -7.64 -3.43
C SER A 172 8.54 -8.24 -3.40
N LEU A 173 8.68 -9.38 -2.74
CA LEU A 173 9.73 -10.32 -3.07
C LEU A 173 9.49 -10.74 -4.51
N ALA A 174 10.06 -9.97 -5.44
CA ALA A 174 10.25 -10.37 -6.82
C ALA A 174 11.29 -11.48 -6.82
N ASN A 175 10.88 -12.69 -6.42
CA ASN A 175 11.42 -14.00 -6.80
C ASN A 175 10.68 -15.11 -6.05
N GLY A 176 9.46 -15.44 -6.51
CA GLY A 176 8.71 -16.63 -6.12
C GLY A 176 7.63 -16.39 -5.06
N ASN A 177 6.38 -16.73 -5.40
CA ASN A 177 5.15 -16.99 -4.63
C ASN A 177 5.16 -17.03 -3.07
N GLY A 178 5.88 -16.16 -2.36
CA GLY A 178 6.06 -16.26 -0.90
C GLY A 178 5.37 -15.16 -0.09
N GLY A 179 5.69 -13.88 -0.34
CA GLY A 179 5.36 -12.79 0.59
C GLY A 179 4.06 -12.02 0.33
N MET A 180 3.35 -12.33 -0.74
CA MET A 180 2.12 -11.62 -1.15
C MET A 180 1.12 -12.59 -1.78
N VAL A 181 -0.11 -12.56 -1.29
CA VAL A 181 -1.24 -13.33 -1.80
C VAL A 181 -2.30 -12.37 -2.33
N LYS A 182 -2.72 -12.57 -3.58
CA LYS A 182 -3.77 -11.78 -4.23
C LYS A 182 -4.97 -12.67 -4.55
N VAL A 183 -6.12 -12.29 -4.02
CA VAL A 183 -7.40 -12.93 -4.29
C VAL A 183 -8.22 -12.00 -5.20
N PRO A 184 -8.43 -12.35 -6.48
CA PRO A 184 -9.24 -11.54 -7.38
C PRO A 184 -10.70 -11.58 -6.95
N HIS A 185 -11.43 -10.50 -7.19
CA HIS A 185 -12.87 -10.39 -6.89
C HIS A 185 -13.77 -11.25 -7.78
N SER A 186 -13.20 -12.06 -8.68
CA SER A 186 -13.92 -13.14 -9.36
C SER A 186 -14.04 -14.41 -8.51
N THR A 187 -13.38 -14.46 -7.35
CA THR A 187 -13.34 -15.59 -6.42
C THR A 187 -13.63 -15.12 -4.99
N SER A 188 -14.24 -15.98 -4.18
CA SER A 188 -14.51 -15.65 -2.77
C SER A 188 -13.21 -15.61 -1.97
N PHE A 189 -13.13 -14.65 -1.04
CA PHE A 189 -12.03 -14.55 -0.09
C PHE A 189 -12.12 -15.66 0.95
N ASP A 190 -10.99 -16.29 1.24
CA ASP A 190 -10.86 -17.37 2.21
C ASP A 190 -9.63 -17.07 3.06
N ALA A 191 -9.87 -16.59 4.28
CA ALA A 191 -8.82 -16.12 5.18
C ALA A 191 -7.80 -17.23 5.49
N ASP A 192 -8.26 -18.46 5.69
CA ASP A 192 -7.40 -19.59 6.07
C ASP A 192 -6.50 -20.00 4.90
N LYS A 193 -7.05 -20.07 3.67
CA LYS A 193 -6.24 -20.31 2.48
C LYS A 193 -5.22 -19.20 2.26
N VAL A 194 -5.59 -17.95 2.48
CA VAL A 194 -4.66 -16.81 2.33
C VAL A 194 -3.53 -16.90 3.35
N LYS A 195 -3.81 -17.18 4.62
CA LYS A 195 -2.79 -17.39 5.66
C LYS A 195 -1.89 -18.59 5.35
N GLN A 196 -2.46 -19.69 4.87
CA GLN A 196 -1.69 -20.87 4.47
C GLN A 196 -0.74 -20.54 3.30
N GLN A 197 -1.22 -19.82 2.29
CA GLN A 197 -0.42 -19.41 1.12
C GLN A 197 0.66 -18.40 1.46
N LEU A 198 0.39 -17.47 2.38
CA LEU A 198 1.40 -16.56 2.93
C LEU A 198 2.51 -17.32 3.65
N GLY A 199 2.29 -18.59 4.00
CA GLY A 199 3.27 -19.40 4.68
C GLY A 199 3.68 -18.74 5.98
N VAL A 200 2.70 -18.34 6.81
CA VAL A 200 2.87 -17.64 8.11
C VAL A 200 3.82 -18.38 9.10
N SER A 201 4.44 -19.49 8.68
CA SER A 201 5.74 -19.91 9.21
C SER A 201 6.87 -18.94 8.82
N VAL A 202 7.20 -18.02 9.73
CA VAL A 202 8.46 -17.29 10.02
C VAL A 202 9.62 -17.21 8.99
N LYS A 203 9.88 -18.24 8.17
CA LYS A 203 11.05 -18.37 7.28
C LYS A 203 11.24 -17.22 6.27
N GLN A 204 10.17 -16.59 5.79
CA GLN A 204 10.28 -15.51 4.79
C GLN A 204 10.74 -14.18 5.39
N TRP A 205 10.48 -13.96 6.68
CA TRP A 205 10.96 -12.76 7.37
C TRP A 205 12.47 -12.75 7.50
N ASP A 206 13.08 -13.92 7.77
CA ASP A 206 14.53 -14.04 7.94
C ASP A 206 15.27 -13.67 6.64
N GLU A 207 14.75 -14.06 5.48
CA GLU A 207 15.30 -13.70 4.17
C GLU A 207 15.19 -12.19 3.89
N HIS A 208 14.03 -11.59 4.14
CA HIS A 208 13.84 -10.14 3.98
C HIS A 208 14.71 -9.33 4.95
N ALA A 209 14.76 -9.74 6.21
CA ALA A 209 15.62 -9.15 7.22
C ALA A 209 17.09 -9.21 6.80
N TYR A 210 17.51 -10.34 6.20
CA TYR A 210 18.84 -10.51 5.66
C TYR A 210 19.12 -9.55 4.49
N GLU A 211 18.22 -9.44 3.51
CA GLU A 211 18.35 -8.50 2.39
C GLU A 211 18.44 -7.04 2.86
N MET A 212 17.57 -6.61 3.76
CA MET A 212 17.59 -5.25 4.31
C MET A 212 18.89 -4.97 5.08
N LYS A 213 19.39 -5.98 5.80
CA LYS A 213 20.69 -5.87 6.47
C LYS A 213 21.83 -5.72 5.46
N GLN A 214 21.86 -6.51 4.39
CA GLN A 214 22.85 -6.37 3.31
C GLN A 214 22.80 -4.98 2.66
N LEU A 215 21.60 -4.45 2.36
CA LEU A 215 21.44 -3.09 1.84
C LEU A 215 21.94 -2.03 2.83
N SER A 216 21.79 -2.25 4.13
CA SER A 216 22.30 -1.34 5.19
C SER A 216 23.83 -1.38 5.33
N GLU A 217 24.47 -2.43 4.82
CA GLU A 217 25.92 -2.61 4.83
C GLU A 217 26.57 -2.11 3.53
N ARG A 218 25.85 -2.17 2.40
CA ARG A 218 26.30 -1.68 1.08
C ARG A 218 26.37 -0.16 1.03
N ARG A 219 27.59 0.38 1.08
CA ARG A 219 27.86 1.82 0.87
C ARG A 219 27.55 2.24 -0.55
N VAL A 220 27.08 3.47 -0.77
CA VAL A 220 26.73 3.98 -2.10
C VAL A 220 27.41 5.33 -2.32
N THR A 221 28.05 5.48 -3.48
CA THR A 221 28.65 6.74 -3.93
C THR A 221 27.62 7.67 -4.57
N GLN A 222 27.91 8.97 -4.64
CA GLN A 222 27.01 9.94 -5.27
C GLN A 222 26.70 9.61 -6.75
N ALA A 223 27.65 9.01 -7.47
CA ALA A 223 27.44 8.57 -8.85
C ALA A 223 26.50 7.37 -8.95
N GLU A 224 26.65 6.37 -8.07
CA GLU A 224 25.74 5.22 -7.98
C GLU A 224 24.32 5.68 -7.59
N ALA A 225 24.20 6.60 -6.65
CA ALA A 225 22.92 7.19 -6.25
C ALA A 225 22.22 7.90 -7.42
N ALA A 226 22.95 8.71 -8.20
CA ALA A 226 22.39 9.38 -9.37
C ALA A 226 21.90 8.38 -10.44
N ASN A 227 22.69 7.32 -10.70
CA ASN A 227 22.32 6.27 -11.64
C ASN A 227 21.07 5.50 -11.18
N TYR A 228 21.00 5.13 -9.91
CA TYR A 228 19.83 4.52 -9.30
C TYR A 228 18.57 5.37 -9.47
N LEU A 229 18.63 6.65 -9.11
CA LEU A 229 17.50 7.55 -9.27
C LEU A 229 17.06 7.67 -10.73
N SER A 230 18.02 7.67 -11.67
CA SER A 230 17.69 7.70 -13.09
C SER A 230 16.93 6.44 -13.51
N ARG A 231 17.34 5.25 -13.07
CA ARG A 231 16.61 4.00 -13.38
C ARG A 231 15.22 3.99 -12.74
N VAL A 232 15.13 4.34 -11.46
CA VAL A 232 13.85 4.36 -10.74
C VAL A 232 12.84 5.34 -11.36
N PHE A 233 13.26 6.55 -11.74
CA PHE A 233 12.34 7.58 -12.24
C PHE A 233 12.18 7.61 -13.77
N ASN A 234 13.15 7.12 -14.54
CA ASN A 234 13.20 7.35 -16.00
C ASN A 234 13.31 6.09 -16.86
N ASP A 235 13.61 4.91 -16.31
CA ASP A 235 13.39 3.69 -17.11
C ASP A 235 11.89 3.51 -17.30
N GLN A 236 11.43 3.68 -18.54
CA GLN A 236 10.09 3.25 -18.92
C GLN A 236 10.10 1.72 -18.93
N ASP A 237 9.15 1.11 -18.24
CA ASP A 237 8.85 -0.31 -18.45
C ASP A 237 8.75 -0.54 -19.96
N ASN A 238 9.50 -1.52 -20.45
CA ASN A 238 9.64 -1.87 -21.87
C ASN A 238 8.37 -2.49 -22.47
N ASP A 239 7.19 -2.11 -21.97
CA ASP A 239 5.89 -2.54 -22.46
C ASP A 239 5.16 -1.36 -23.11
N ILE A 240 5.13 -1.43 -24.46
CA ILE A 240 4.10 -0.91 -25.37
C ILE A 240 4.42 0.42 -26.11
N ILE A 241 4.88 0.18 -27.35
CA ILE A 241 4.72 0.93 -28.62
C ILE A 241 5.85 1.86 -29.07
N LEU A 242 6.65 1.25 -29.94
CA LEU A 242 7.48 1.82 -30.99
C LEU A 242 6.66 2.69 -31.97
N PHE A 243 6.35 3.95 -31.66
CA PHE A 243 6.12 4.97 -32.70
C PHE A 243 6.58 6.35 -32.22
N ASN A 244 7.43 6.99 -33.04
CA ASN A 244 7.94 8.35 -32.96
C ASN A 244 9.19 8.61 -32.11
N ARG A 245 10.32 8.00 -32.51
CA ARG A 245 11.64 8.65 -32.36
C ARG A 245 11.77 9.78 -33.38
N ALA A 246 11.25 10.96 -33.07
CA ALA A 246 11.58 12.19 -33.79
C ALA A 246 11.28 13.45 -32.97
N LYS A 247 12.07 13.71 -31.91
CA LYS A 247 12.56 15.06 -31.60
C LYS A 247 13.70 15.00 -30.60
N LYS A 248 14.91 15.24 -31.11
CA LYS A 248 16.06 15.70 -30.33
C LYS A 248 15.78 17.16 -29.95
N GLU A 249 15.25 17.40 -28.77
CA GLU A 249 15.41 18.67 -28.07
C GLU A 249 16.15 18.39 -26.75
N LYS A 250 17.02 19.32 -26.34
CA LYS A 250 17.87 19.25 -25.13
C LYS A 250 16.99 19.40 -23.88
N ASP A 251 16.05 18.48 -23.71
CA ASP A 251 14.94 18.64 -22.78
C ASP A 251 15.31 18.12 -21.40
N ALA A 252 14.85 18.86 -20.39
CA ALA A 252 15.03 18.55 -18.99
C ALA A 252 14.78 17.06 -18.72
N VAL A 253 15.68 16.42 -17.97
CA VAL A 253 15.49 15.03 -17.52
C VAL A 253 14.08 14.94 -16.93
N PRO A 254 13.18 14.09 -17.48
CA PRO A 254 11.88 13.87 -16.88
C PRO A 254 12.09 13.59 -15.38
N ASN A 255 11.26 14.17 -14.52
CA ASN A 255 11.38 13.99 -13.06
C ASN A 255 12.66 14.56 -12.39
N ALA A 256 13.47 15.41 -13.04
CA ALA A 256 14.68 16.01 -12.43
C ALA A 256 14.46 16.62 -11.05
N LYS A 257 13.31 17.30 -10.85
CA LYS A 257 12.95 17.88 -9.55
C LYS A 257 12.74 16.81 -8.46
N ALA A 258 12.07 15.71 -8.81
CA ALA A 258 11.85 14.60 -7.89
C ALA A 258 13.17 13.91 -7.52
N MET A 259 14.01 13.64 -8.52
CA MET A 259 15.34 13.06 -8.31
C MET A 259 16.20 13.94 -7.40
N ASN A 260 16.21 15.27 -7.61
CA ASN A 260 16.94 16.19 -6.76
C ASN A 260 16.41 16.20 -5.31
N GLN A 261 15.10 16.12 -5.10
CA GLN A 261 14.52 16.03 -3.75
C GLN A 261 14.92 14.73 -3.05
N VAL A 262 14.82 13.59 -3.72
CA VAL A 262 15.25 12.30 -3.16
C VAL A 262 16.75 12.31 -2.87
N MET A 263 17.55 12.91 -3.75
CA MET A 263 18.99 13.03 -3.54
C MET A 263 19.33 13.92 -2.34
N GLN A 264 18.58 14.99 -2.11
CA GLN A 264 18.71 15.80 -0.89
C GLN A 264 18.35 15.02 0.37
N MET A 265 17.29 14.20 0.32
CA MET A 265 16.91 13.33 1.44
C MET A 265 18.02 12.33 1.77
N PHE A 266 18.54 11.66 0.73
CA PHE A 266 19.65 10.71 0.85
C PHE A 266 20.89 11.36 1.46
N ASN A 267 21.18 12.61 1.08
CA ASN A 267 22.31 13.40 1.57
C ASN A 267 22.08 14.02 2.96
N GLY A 268 21.13 13.50 3.75
CA GLY A 268 20.96 13.83 5.16
C GLY A 268 19.77 14.73 5.48
N GLN A 269 18.99 15.18 4.49
CA GLN A 269 17.75 15.94 4.75
C GLN A 269 16.54 15.02 4.99
N GLY A 270 16.68 13.73 4.75
CA GLY A 270 15.62 12.74 4.94
C GLY A 270 15.47 12.32 6.40
N ARG A 271 14.28 11.88 6.77
CA ARG A 271 13.96 11.33 8.08
C ARG A 271 14.81 10.09 8.36
N GLY A 272 15.67 10.20 9.36
CA GLY A 272 16.60 9.13 9.74
C GLY A 272 17.68 8.83 8.70
N ALA A 273 17.98 9.77 7.80
CA ALA A 273 19.10 9.65 6.85
C ALA A 273 20.47 9.68 7.56
N THR A 274 20.54 10.19 8.79
CA THR A 274 21.76 10.23 9.61
C THR A 274 22.03 8.95 10.40
N LEU A 275 21.08 8.02 10.45
CA LEU A 275 21.24 6.74 11.14
C LEU A 275 22.24 5.85 10.40
N ASP A 276 23.02 5.06 11.12
CA ASP A 276 24.12 4.26 10.57
C ASP A 276 23.68 3.26 9.49
N ALA A 277 22.46 2.72 9.60
CA ALA A 277 21.86 1.83 8.60
C ALA A 277 21.54 2.53 7.28
N ALA A 278 21.23 3.83 7.31
CA ALA A 278 20.75 4.59 6.15
C ALA A 278 21.83 5.51 5.55
N ARG A 279 22.72 6.06 6.39
CA ARG A 279 23.70 7.05 5.94
C ARG A 279 24.60 6.46 4.87
N ASP A 280 24.62 7.06 3.69
CA ASP A 280 25.47 6.67 2.55
C ASP A 280 25.32 5.18 2.16
N THR A 281 24.14 4.57 2.32
CA THR A 281 23.90 3.14 2.02
C THR A 281 22.79 2.92 1.00
N ALA A 282 22.75 1.73 0.39
CA ALA A 282 21.67 1.35 -0.53
C ALA A 282 20.30 1.35 0.20
N TYR A 283 20.29 0.95 1.47
CA TYR A 283 19.12 1.06 2.33
C TYR A 283 18.68 2.52 2.53
N GLY A 284 19.61 3.47 2.65
CA GLY A 284 19.31 4.90 2.72
C GLY A 284 18.66 5.47 1.47
N LEU A 285 19.07 5.01 0.28
CA LEU A 285 18.41 5.38 -0.98
C LEU A 285 16.96 4.89 -1.01
N LEU A 286 16.74 3.63 -0.61
CA LEU A 286 15.40 3.06 -0.52
C LEU A 286 14.53 3.84 0.48
N CYS A 287 15.07 4.21 1.63
CA CYS A 287 14.41 5.07 2.61
C CYS A 287 14.06 6.46 2.04
N SER A 288 14.92 7.01 1.18
CA SER A 288 14.69 8.32 0.56
C SER A 288 13.59 8.28 -0.50
N ILE A 289 13.50 7.19 -1.28
CA ILE A 289 12.41 6.97 -2.25
C ILE A 289 11.08 6.83 -1.54
N THR A 290 11.05 6.00 -0.51
CA THR A 290 9.84 5.74 0.28
C THR A 290 9.36 7.01 0.97
N GLU A 291 10.27 7.76 1.62
CA GLU A 291 9.95 9.08 2.19
C GLU A 291 9.41 10.06 1.15
N TYR A 292 10.05 10.15 -0.02
CA TYR A 292 9.56 11.02 -1.09
C TYR A 292 8.13 10.65 -1.53
N VAL A 293 7.85 9.36 -1.72
CA VAL A 293 6.52 8.89 -2.13
C VAL A 293 5.47 9.18 -1.06
N ASP A 294 5.80 8.93 0.20
CA ASP A 294 4.84 8.99 1.30
C ASP A 294 4.63 10.44 1.79
N HIS A 295 5.65 11.29 1.73
CA HIS A 295 5.62 12.64 2.33
C HIS A 295 5.72 13.80 1.34
N GLU A 296 6.50 13.70 0.26
CA GLU A 296 6.84 14.87 -0.57
C GLU A 296 6.21 14.86 -1.97
N ARG A 297 5.76 13.70 -2.45
CA ARG A 297 5.17 13.58 -3.77
C ARG A 297 3.89 14.41 -3.86
N ARG A 298 3.85 15.30 -4.86
CA ARG A 298 2.67 16.13 -5.12
C ARG A 298 1.47 15.25 -5.46
N ALA A 299 0.35 15.53 -4.81
CA ALA A 299 -0.94 14.90 -5.02
C ALA A 299 -2.04 15.94 -4.83
N MET A 300 -3.21 15.71 -5.41
CA MET A 300 -4.34 16.65 -5.32
C MET A 300 -4.84 16.85 -3.88
N SER A 301 -4.69 15.84 -3.02
CA SER A 301 -4.95 15.91 -1.59
C SER A 301 -4.01 14.97 -0.84
N ARG A 302 -3.94 15.10 0.49
CA ARG A 302 -3.19 14.17 1.36
C ARG A 302 -3.68 12.73 1.18
N ASP A 303 -4.98 12.53 1.09
CA ASP A 303 -5.59 11.22 0.95
C ASP A 303 -5.32 10.59 -0.43
N HIS A 304 -5.29 11.41 -1.50
CA HIS A 304 -4.84 10.96 -2.82
C HIS A 304 -3.37 10.53 -2.81
N ARG A 305 -2.54 11.15 -1.97
CA ARG A 305 -1.15 10.74 -1.79
C ARG A 305 -1.08 9.38 -1.12
N LEU A 306 -1.83 9.18 -0.04
CA LEU A 306 -1.88 7.92 0.69
C LEU A 306 -2.34 6.77 -0.22
N ASP A 307 -3.45 6.97 -0.94
CA ASP A 307 -3.95 6.02 -1.94
C ASP A 307 -2.92 5.71 -3.04
N GLY A 308 -2.27 6.75 -3.58
CA GLY A 308 -1.23 6.59 -4.59
C GLY A 308 0.02 5.88 -4.06
N ALA A 309 0.42 6.19 -2.84
CA ALA A 309 1.56 5.62 -2.14
C ALA A 309 1.37 4.13 -1.82
N TRP A 310 0.15 3.70 -1.53
CA TRP A 310 -0.15 2.32 -1.14
C TRP A 310 -0.61 1.44 -2.29
N PHE A 311 -1.40 1.98 -3.21
CA PHE A 311 -2.08 1.17 -4.23
C PHE A 311 -1.90 1.69 -5.66
N GLY A 312 -1.26 2.85 -5.84
CA GLY A 312 -1.14 3.50 -7.13
C GLY A 312 0.28 3.54 -7.67
N SER A 313 0.57 4.59 -8.43
CA SER A 313 1.91 4.82 -9.02
C SER A 313 3.00 5.12 -7.99
N GLY A 314 2.64 5.42 -6.73
CA GLY A 314 3.59 5.51 -5.62
C GLY A 314 4.04 4.14 -5.15
N ALA A 315 3.12 3.19 -5.03
CA ALA A 315 3.44 1.80 -4.68
C ALA A 315 4.38 1.16 -5.72
N LYS A 316 4.06 1.33 -7.01
CA LYS A 316 4.94 0.87 -8.12
C LYS A 316 6.34 1.50 -8.06
N LEU A 317 6.42 2.80 -7.75
CA LEU A 317 7.71 3.50 -7.65
C LEU A 317 8.54 3.00 -6.45
N LYS A 318 7.90 2.72 -5.31
CA LYS A 318 8.56 2.13 -4.14
C LYS A 318 9.04 0.71 -4.43
N GLN A 319 8.24 -0.10 -5.12
CA GLN A 319 8.62 -1.42 -5.57
C GLN A 319 9.84 -1.38 -6.50
N LYS A 320 9.81 -0.53 -7.53
CA LYS A 320 10.97 -0.35 -8.42
C LYS A 320 12.20 0.15 -7.67
N GLY A 321 12.02 1.04 -6.70
CA GLY A 321 13.09 1.49 -5.81
C GLY A 321 13.74 0.34 -5.05
N LEU A 322 12.96 -0.62 -4.54
CA LEU A 322 13.48 -1.82 -3.90
C LEU A 322 14.24 -2.71 -4.88
N GLU A 323 13.65 -3.01 -6.04
CA GLU A 323 14.25 -3.86 -7.08
C GLU A 323 15.63 -3.31 -7.52
N GLU A 324 15.73 -2.02 -7.81
CA GLU A 324 16.99 -1.38 -8.17
C GLU A 324 18.00 -1.34 -7.00
N SER A 325 17.53 -1.29 -5.75
CA SER A 325 18.42 -1.36 -4.58
C SER A 325 18.99 -2.77 -4.41
N LEU A 326 18.17 -3.81 -4.60
CA LEU A 326 18.61 -5.21 -4.55
C LEU A 326 19.62 -5.52 -5.66
N LEU A 327 19.46 -4.95 -6.85
CA LEU A 327 20.45 -5.07 -7.93
C LEU A 327 21.83 -4.49 -7.58
N MET A 328 21.96 -3.63 -6.56
CA MET A 328 23.26 -3.13 -6.09
C MET A 328 24.05 -4.14 -5.24
N LEU A 329 23.39 -5.22 -4.80
CA LEU A 329 23.99 -6.31 -4.04
C LEU A 329 24.59 -7.40 -4.94
N ALA A 330 24.18 -7.44 -6.21
CA ALA A 330 24.70 -8.34 -7.25
C ALA A 330 26.03 -7.83 -7.84
#